data_AF-A0AAJ5ZLX7-F1
#
_entry.id   AF-A0AAJ5ZLX7-F1
#
_cell.length_a   1.000
_cell.length_b   1.000
_cell.length_c   1.000
_cell.angle_alpha   90.00
_cell.angle_beta   90.00
_cell.angle_gamma   90.00
#
_symmetry.space_group_name_H-M   'P 1'
#
loop_
_entity.id
_entity.type
_entity.pdbx_description
1 polymer ?
#
loop_
_entity_poly.entity_id
_entity_poly.type
_entity_poly.pdbx_seq_one_letter_code
_entity_poly.pdbx_strand_id
1 'polypeptide(L)'
;MGHIPPSARNLGIALLIACWSSAAYGAAQCSKTSYSEARALMTNRLLGTGYSRNQTSFLMRNADLRISQLRGATLNDRAKPCRIDSARAYVLGCVNDQLFPLKGSKASLDATRQASFWGKTHLAGRELLFVGSFNACLGAAKQALFRG
;
A
#
# COMPACT_ATOMS: atom_id res chain seq x y z
N MET A 1 -8.59 36.74 52.91
CA MET A 1 -9.79 36.95 52.09
C MET A 1 -9.87 38.44 51.79
N GLY A 2 -9.84 38.81 50.51
CA GLY A 2 -9.90 40.20 50.06
C GLY A 2 -9.84 40.24 48.54
N HIS A 3 -11.01 40.38 47.93
CA HIS A 3 -11.28 40.36 46.50
C HIS A 3 -10.41 41.33 45.68
N ILE A 4 -9.95 40.88 44.51
CA ILE A 4 -9.50 41.75 43.41
C ILE A 4 -10.68 41.86 42.43
N PRO A 5 -11.35 43.02 42.31
CA PRO A 5 -12.37 43.25 41.30
C PRO A 5 -11.78 43.82 39.99
N PRO A 6 -12.57 43.81 38.90
CA PRO A 6 -12.06 43.63 37.54
C PRO A 6 -12.06 44.91 36.69
N SER A 7 -11.55 44.76 35.47
CA SER A 7 -11.81 45.61 34.27
C SER A 7 -10.91 46.85 34.18
N ALA A 8 -10.37 47.27 33.05
CA ALA A 8 -10.38 46.82 31.65
C ALA A 8 -9.38 47.71 30.88
N ARG A 9 -9.19 47.39 29.59
CA ARG A 9 -8.66 48.25 28.51
C ARG A 9 -7.13 48.36 28.49
N ASN A 10 -6.40 48.13 27.39
CA ASN A 10 -6.75 48.09 25.98
C ASN A 10 -5.55 47.56 25.17
N LEU A 11 -5.84 47.09 23.96
CA LEU A 11 -5.01 47.15 22.75
C LEU A 11 -3.68 46.39 22.71
N GLY A 12 -3.70 45.29 21.95
CA GLY A 12 -2.49 44.64 21.46
C GLY A 12 -2.77 43.34 20.72
N ILE A 13 -3.62 43.35 19.69
CA ILE A 13 -3.70 42.22 18.75
C ILE A 13 -2.41 42.23 17.92
N ALA A 14 -1.39 41.51 18.38
CA ALA A 14 -0.24 41.16 17.55
C ALA A 14 -0.54 39.81 16.89
N LEU A 15 -1.16 39.90 15.71
CA LEU A 15 -1.40 38.77 14.81
C LEU A 15 -0.06 38.33 14.20
N LEU A 16 0.75 37.56 14.94
CA LEU A 16 1.93 36.92 14.37
C LEU A 16 1.50 35.60 13.71
N ILE A 17 1.00 35.75 12.49
CA ILE A 17 0.97 34.70 11.47
C ILE A 17 2.43 34.42 11.09
N ALA A 18 3.15 33.68 11.93
CA ALA A 18 4.44 33.13 11.57
C ALA A 18 4.20 31.77 10.92
N CYS A 19 4.24 31.80 9.59
CA CYS A 19 4.38 30.69 8.66
C CYS A 19 4.06 29.32 9.24
N TRP A 20 2.82 28.88 9.03
CA TRP A 20 2.60 27.47 8.79
C TRP A 20 3.58 27.11 7.69
N SER A 21 4.67 26.43 8.04
CA SER A 21 5.31 25.55 7.08
C SER A 21 4.18 24.62 6.68
N SER A 22 3.55 24.94 5.55
CA SER A 22 2.98 23.96 4.66
C SER A 22 4.12 23.00 4.41
N ALA A 23 4.33 22.07 5.36
CA ALA A 23 4.98 20.83 5.10
C ALA A 23 4.43 20.42 3.76
N ALA A 24 5.32 20.15 2.82
CA ALA A 24 4.95 19.69 1.51
C ALA A 24 4.21 18.35 1.66
N TYR A 25 2.94 18.40 2.06
CA TYR A 25 1.94 17.35 1.96
C TYR A 25 1.57 17.29 0.48
N GLY A 26 2.55 16.91 -0.35
CA GLY A 26 2.51 17.19 -1.78
C GLY A 26 3.24 16.19 -2.66
N ALA A 27 3.90 15.19 -2.09
CA ALA A 27 4.12 13.94 -2.80
C ALA A 27 3.33 12.88 -2.03
N ALA A 28 2.41 12.17 -2.68
CA ALA A 28 2.10 10.82 -2.22
C ALA A 28 3.46 10.16 -1.97
N GLN A 29 3.76 9.62 -0.77
CA GLN A 29 5.09 9.11 -0.45
C GLN A 29 5.54 8.17 -1.57
N CYS A 30 6.39 8.66 -2.47
CA CYS A 30 6.79 7.91 -3.63
C CYS A 30 7.49 6.66 -3.10
N SER A 31 7.22 5.51 -3.71
CA SER A 31 7.95 4.29 -3.40
C SER A 31 9.44 4.58 -3.53
N LYS A 32 10.20 4.20 -2.51
CA LYS A 32 11.67 4.29 -2.49
C LYS A 32 12.33 3.30 -3.45
N THR A 33 11.55 2.33 -3.94
CA THR A 33 11.98 1.29 -4.86
C THR A 33 11.17 1.33 -6.15
N SER A 34 11.80 0.88 -7.22
CA SER A 34 11.14 0.61 -8.51
C SER A 34 10.21 -0.60 -8.42
N TYR A 35 9.32 -0.73 -9.41
CA TYR A 35 8.43 -1.90 -9.47
C TYR A 35 9.21 -3.21 -9.63
N SER A 36 10.29 -3.23 -10.42
CA SER A 36 11.12 -4.41 -10.62
C SER A 36 11.80 -4.87 -9.33
N GLU A 37 12.31 -3.94 -8.52
CA GLU A 37 12.88 -4.24 -7.19
C GLU A 37 11.82 -4.76 -6.23
N ALA A 38 10.65 -4.11 -6.16
CA ALA A 38 9.54 -4.58 -5.32
C ALA A 38 9.07 -5.99 -5.73
N ARG A 39 9.04 -6.27 -7.04
CA ARG A 39 8.70 -7.58 -7.61
C ARG A 39 9.74 -8.65 -7.25
N ALA A 40 11.02 -8.33 -7.35
CA ALA A 40 12.10 -9.23 -6.97
C ALA A 40 12.06 -9.54 -5.47
N LEU A 41 11.90 -8.51 -4.64
CA LEU A 41 11.74 -8.64 -3.19
C LEU A 41 10.56 -9.55 -2.84
N MET A 42 9.38 -9.31 -3.41
CA MET A 42 8.18 -10.12 -3.17
C MET A 42 8.40 -11.57 -3.58
N THR A 43 9.02 -11.81 -4.75
CA THR A 43 9.36 -13.16 -5.22
C THR A 43 10.25 -13.90 -4.21
N ASN A 44 11.31 -13.24 -3.73
CA ASN A 44 12.22 -13.82 -2.74
C ASN A 44 11.51 -14.06 -1.40
N ARG A 45 10.64 -13.15 -0.96
CA ARG A 45 9.87 -13.30 0.27
C ARG A 45 8.91 -14.49 0.19
N LEU A 46 8.20 -14.67 -0.93
CA LEU A 46 7.31 -15.81 -1.13
C LEU A 46 8.07 -17.14 -1.05
N LEU A 47 9.18 -17.26 -1.80
CA LEU A 47 10.01 -18.47 -1.77
C LEU A 47 10.58 -18.74 -0.37
N GLY A 48 11.11 -17.70 0.29
CA GLY A 48 11.67 -17.79 1.64
C GLY A 48 10.67 -18.08 2.75
N THR A 49 9.37 -17.98 2.48
CA THR A 49 8.29 -18.26 3.44
C THR A 49 7.49 -19.52 3.09
N GLY A 50 8.05 -20.36 2.23
CA GLY A 50 7.53 -21.70 1.94
C GLY A 50 6.47 -21.76 0.85
N TYR A 51 6.30 -20.71 0.04
CA TYR A 51 5.59 -20.86 -1.22
C TYR A 51 6.44 -21.67 -2.20
N SER A 52 5.83 -22.57 -2.94
CA SER A 52 6.52 -23.29 -4.01
C SER A 52 6.84 -22.38 -5.19
N ARG A 53 7.75 -22.81 -6.07
CA ARG A 53 8.06 -22.08 -7.31
C ARG A 53 6.82 -21.91 -8.19
N ASN A 54 5.97 -22.92 -8.26
CA ASN A 54 4.74 -22.88 -9.06
C ASN A 54 3.73 -21.88 -8.48
N GLN A 55 3.54 -21.88 -7.15
CA GLN A 55 2.69 -20.90 -6.48
C GLN A 55 3.23 -19.47 -6.71
N THR A 56 4.52 -19.27 -6.50
CA THR A 56 5.16 -17.95 -6.68
C THR A 56 5.02 -17.46 -8.12
N SER A 57 5.27 -18.31 -9.12
CA SER A 57 5.11 -17.97 -10.54
C SER A 57 3.65 -17.62 -10.87
N PHE A 58 2.70 -18.43 -10.41
CA PHE A 58 1.27 -18.18 -10.59
C PHE A 58 0.84 -16.83 -10.01
N LEU A 59 1.24 -16.54 -8.77
CA LEU A 59 0.85 -15.32 -8.06
C LEU A 59 1.49 -14.09 -8.70
N MET A 60 2.80 -14.11 -8.95
CA MET A 60 3.51 -12.95 -9.48
C MET A 60 3.13 -12.65 -10.92
N ARG A 61 2.93 -13.66 -11.78
CA ARG A 61 2.42 -13.44 -13.15
C ARG A 61 1.06 -12.74 -13.13
N ASN A 62 0.16 -13.17 -12.24
CA ASN A 62 -1.18 -12.58 -12.15
C ASN A 62 -1.19 -11.20 -11.50
N ALA A 63 -0.28 -10.94 -10.56
CA ALA A 63 -0.05 -9.62 -10.00
C ALA A 63 0.47 -8.67 -11.07
N ASP A 64 1.48 -9.06 -11.85
CA ASP A 64 2.04 -8.29 -12.97
C ASP A 64 0.97 -7.90 -13.99
N LEU A 65 0.13 -8.87 -14.39
CA LEU A 65 -0.96 -8.62 -15.34
C LEU A 65 -1.93 -7.55 -14.83
N ARG A 66 -2.24 -7.52 -13.54
CA ARG A 66 -3.19 -6.56 -12.95
C ARG A 66 -2.54 -5.21 -12.67
N ILE A 67 -1.30 -5.20 -12.19
CA ILE A 67 -0.53 -3.98 -11.94
C ILE A 67 -0.22 -3.24 -13.27
N SER A 68 0.02 -3.97 -14.36
CA SER A 68 0.26 -3.37 -15.67
C SER A 68 -0.94 -2.58 -16.22
N GLN A 69 -2.16 -2.86 -15.74
CA GLN A 69 -3.37 -2.11 -16.09
C GLN A 69 -3.42 -0.72 -15.46
N LEU A 70 -2.63 -0.46 -14.41
CA LEU A 70 -2.49 0.89 -13.86
C LEU A 70 -1.77 1.79 -14.87
N ARG A 71 -2.36 2.94 -15.19
CA ARG A 71 -1.85 3.88 -16.20
C ARG A 71 -1.36 5.17 -15.56
N GLY A 72 -0.20 5.66 -16.00
CA GLY A 72 0.34 6.93 -15.50
C GLY A 72 -0.58 8.13 -15.77
N ALA A 73 -1.32 8.09 -16.89
CA ALA A 73 -2.29 9.12 -17.26
C ALA A 73 -3.44 9.29 -16.25
N THR A 74 -3.76 8.25 -15.46
CA THR A 74 -4.84 8.29 -14.46
C THR A 74 -4.33 8.58 -13.06
N LEU A 75 -3.04 8.90 -12.87
CA LEU A 75 -2.52 9.33 -11.56
C LEU A 75 -3.16 10.66 -11.12
N ASN A 76 -3.44 10.78 -9.83
CA ASN A 76 -3.86 12.04 -9.23
C ASN A 76 -2.67 13.02 -9.13
N ASP A 77 -2.96 14.29 -8.86
CA ASP A 77 -1.92 15.34 -8.90
C ASP A 77 -0.84 15.16 -7.83
N ARG A 78 -1.17 14.49 -6.71
CA ARG A 78 -0.20 14.14 -5.66
C ARG A 78 0.74 12.99 -6.06
N ALA A 79 0.29 12.08 -6.92
CA ALA A 79 1.03 10.90 -7.33
C ALA A 79 1.75 11.06 -8.68
N LYS A 80 1.33 12.02 -9.51
CA LYS A 80 1.99 12.32 -10.80
C LYS A 80 3.52 12.51 -10.69
N PRO A 81 4.05 13.27 -9.72
CA PRO A 81 5.50 13.43 -9.57
C PRO A 81 6.23 12.10 -9.33
N CYS A 82 5.59 11.14 -8.65
CA CYS A 82 6.16 9.83 -8.37
C CYS A 82 6.20 8.90 -9.58
N ARG A 83 5.44 9.22 -10.64
CA ARG A 83 5.28 8.41 -11.85
C ARG A 83 4.65 7.04 -11.58
N ILE A 84 4.30 6.36 -12.67
CA ILE A 84 3.55 5.10 -12.60
C ILE A 84 4.33 3.97 -11.94
N ASP A 85 5.65 3.94 -12.10
CA ASP A 85 6.48 2.86 -11.57
C ASP A 85 6.43 2.81 -10.03
N SER A 86 6.54 3.99 -9.39
CA SER A 86 6.37 4.14 -7.94
C SER A 86 4.98 3.68 -7.48
N ALA A 87 3.92 4.07 -8.20
CA ALA A 87 2.55 3.68 -7.83
C ALA A 87 2.33 2.16 -7.93
N ARG A 88 2.99 1.51 -8.90
CA ARG A 88 2.99 0.05 -9.04
C ARG A 88 3.80 -0.63 -7.92
N ALA A 89 4.97 -0.10 -7.59
CA ALA A 89 5.78 -0.58 -6.48
C ALA A 89 5.05 -0.47 -5.13
N TYR A 90 4.30 0.61 -4.91
CA TYR A 90 3.46 0.81 -3.73
C TYR A 90 2.49 -0.36 -3.48
N VAL A 91 1.87 -0.91 -4.54
CA VAL A 91 0.97 -2.06 -4.41
C VAL A 91 1.69 -3.25 -3.79
N LEU A 92 2.87 -3.62 -4.32
CA LEU A 92 3.63 -4.76 -3.80
C LEU A 92 4.24 -4.49 -2.43
N GLY A 93 4.62 -3.25 -2.14
CA GLY A 93 5.03 -2.83 -0.79
C GLY A 93 3.92 -3.06 0.23
N CYS A 94 2.70 -2.59 -0.06
CA CYS A 94 1.54 -2.83 0.77
C CYS A 94 1.26 -4.34 0.96
N VAL A 95 1.36 -5.16 -0.10
CA VAL A 95 1.16 -6.61 0.01
C VAL A 95 2.20 -7.21 0.94
N ASN A 96 3.46 -6.79 0.83
CA ASN A 96 4.53 -7.27 1.69
C ASN A 96 4.21 -6.99 3.16
N ASP A 97 3.78 -5.77 3.46
CA ASP A 97 3.50 -5.32 4.82
C ASP A 97 2.26 -5.98 5.42
N GLN A 98 1.24 -6.27 4.61
CA GLN A 98 0.04 -6.97 5.07
C GLN A 98 0.24 -8.49 5.23
N LEU A 99 1.02 -9.10 4.35
CA LEU A 99 1.15 -10.54 4.27
C LEU A 99 2.22 -11.08 5.23
N PHE A 100 3.28 -10.32 5.48
CA PHE A 100 4.42 -10.79 6.26
C PHE A 100 4.54 -10.14 7.64
N PRO A 101 4.93 -10.92 8.68
CA PRO A 101 5.17 -12.37 8.66
C PRO A 101 3.87 -13.16 8.46
N LEU A 102 3.94 -14.28 7.74
CA LEU A 102 2.78 -15.14 7.50
C LEU A 102 2.23 -15.65 8.83
N LYS A 103 0.94 -15.44 9.06
CA LYS A 103 0.22 -15.94 10.24
C LYS A 103 -0.51 -17.23 9.89
N GLY A 104 -0.47 -18.19 10.81
CA GLY A 104 -1.17 -19.48 10.69
C GLY A 104 -0.22 -20.68 10.73
N SER A 105 -0.78 -21.87 10.99
CA SER A 105 -0.01 -23.11 10.98
C SER A 105 0.35 -23.52 9.55
N LYS A 106 1.48 -24.22 9.37
CA LYS A 106 1.87 -24.77 8.07
C LYS A 106 0.76 -25.61 7.44
N ALA A 107 0.12 -26.47 8.22
CA ALA A 107 -1.00 -27.29 7.76
C ALA A 107 -2.15 -26.44 7.20
N SER A 108 -2.53 -25.33 7.87
CA SER A 108 -3.59 -24.44 7.40
C SER A 108 -3.19 -23.65 6.15
N LEU A 109 -1.93 -23.25 6.06
CA LEU A 109 -1.37 -22.51 4.92
C LEU A 109 -1.24 -23.38 3.66
N ASP A 110 -0.94 -24.67 3.83
CA ASP A 110 -0.76 -25.63 2.74
C ASP A 110 -2.05 -26.35 2.36
N ALA A 111 -3.07 -26.32 3.22
CA ALA A 111 -4.38 -26.88 2.93
C ALA A 111 -4.99 -26.22 1.69
N THR A 112 -5.30 -27.05 0.69
CA THR A 112 -6.02 -26.65 -0.52
C THR A 112 -7.49 -26.45 -0.20
N ARG A 113 -8.06 -25.36 -0.71
CA ARG A 113 -9.47 -25.03 -0.59
C ARG A 113 -10.06 -24.78 -1.97
N GLN A 114 -11.34 -25.12 -2.14
CA GLN A 114 -12.07 -24.79 -3.35
C GLN A 114 -12.37 -23.28 -3.35
N ALA A 115 -11.77 -22.56 -4.28
CA ALA A 115 -11.91 -21.13 -4.44
C ALA A 115 -11.50 -20.77 -5.87
N SER A 116 -12.24 -19.91 -6.55
CA SER A 116 -11.92 -19.53 -7.93
C SER A 116 -11.29 -18.15 -8.00
N PHE A 117 -9.97 -18.11 -8.19
CA PHE A 117 -9.23 -16.86 -8.38
C PHE A 117 -8.22 -17.00 -9.51
N TRP A 118 -8.20 -16.00 -10.39
CA TRP A 118 -7.17 -15.86 -11.42
C TRP A 118 -7.02 -17.09 -12.34
N GLY A 119 -8.14 -17.76 -12.61
CA GLY A 119 -8.20 -18.95 -13.47
C GLY A 119 -7.88 -20.27 -12.77
N LYS A 120 -7.60 -20.26 -11.45
CA LYS A 120 -7.38 -21.45 -10.64
C LYS A 120 -8.59 -21.68 -9.72
N THR A 121 -9.08 -22.93 -9.64
CA THR A 121 -10.29 -23.31 -8.86
C THR A 121 -9.98 -23.93 -7.50
N HIS A 122 -8.71 -24.22 -7.25
CA HIS A 122 -8.20 -24.81 -6.01
C HIS A 122 -6.94 -24.06 -5.60
N LEU A 123 -6.97 -23.41 -4.44
CA LEU A 123 -5.85 -22.63 -3.94
C LEU A 123 -5.48 -23.07 -2.54
N ALA A 124 -4.18 -23.10 -2.26
CA ALA A 124 -3.67 -23.26 -0.91
C ALA A 124 -4.02 -22.01 -0.08
N GLY A 125 -4.15 -22.19 1.24
CA GLY A 125 -4.41 -21.08 2.18
C GLY A 125 -3.45 -19.90 1.98
N ARG A 126 -2.16 -20.17 1.77
CA ARG A 126 -1.14 -19.15 1.50
C ARG A 126 -1.37 -18.39 0.18
N GLU A 127 -1.86 -19.06 -0.86
CA GLU A 127 -2.19 -18.40 -2.14
C GLU A 127 -3.40 -17.49 -1.96
N LEU A 128 -4.41 -17.94 -1.20
CA LEU A 128 -5.60 -17.14 -0.88
C LEU A 128 -5.25 -15.88 -0.08
N LEU A 129 -4.35 -15.99 0.90
CA LEU A 129 -3.86 -14.84 1.66
C LEU A 129 -3.19 -13.81 0.74
N PHE A 130 -2.31 -14.26 -0.16
CA PHE A 130 -1.69 -13.36 -1.14
C PHE A 130 -2.73 -12.68 -2.02
N VAL A 131 -3.68 -13.44 -2.59
CA VAL A 131 -4.72 -12.90 -3.47
C VAL A 131 -5.56 -11.86 -2.74
N GLY A 132 -5.94 -12.13 -1.49
CA GLY A 132 -6.69 -11.22 -0.63
C GLY A 132 -5.92 -9.91 -0.37
N SER A 133 -4.70 -10.01 0.14
CA SER A 133 -3.83 -8.84 0.39
C SER A 133 -3.57 -8.04 -0.90
N PHE A 134 -3.33 -8.72 -2.02
CA PHE A 134 -3.12 -8.08 -3.31
C PHE A 134 -4.32 -7.24 -3.74
N ASN A 135 -5.53 -7.81 -3.69
CA ASN A 135 -6.73 -7.08 -4.10
C ASN A 135 -7.02 -5.90 -3.16
N ALA A 136 -6.82 -6.06 -1.85
CA ALA A 136 -6.96 -4.99 -0.88
C ALA A 136 -5.97 -3.85 -1.14
N CYS A 137 -4.69 -4.16 -1.32
CA CYS A 137 -3.64 -3.19 -1.61
C CYS A 137 -3.81 -2.50 -2.96
N LEU A 138 -4.25 -3.23 -3.99
CA LEU A 138 -4.56 -2.64 -5.29
C LEU A 138 -5.74 -1.66 -5.19
N GLY A 139 -6.78 -2.02 -4.43
CA GLY A 139 -7.92 -1.14 -4.17
C GLY A 139 -7.50 0.13 -3.42
N ALA A 140 -6.71 -0.01 -2.36
CA ALA A 140 -6.17 1.11 -1.60
C ALA A 140 -5.28 2.01 -2.46
N ALA A 141 -4.42 1.44 -3.30
CA ALA A 141 -3.59 2.20 -4.23
C ALA A 141 -4.42 2.98 -5.24
N LYS A 142 -5.47 2.37 -5.81
CA LYS A 142 -6.41 3.05 -6.72
C LYS A 142 -7.06 4.26 -6.05
N GLN A 143 -7.53 4.12 -4.82
CA GLN A 143 -8.15 5.22 -4.08
C GLN A 143 -7.15 6.33 -3.72
N ALA A 144 -5.93 5.96 -3.32
CA ALA A 144 -4.95 6.91 -2.81
C ALA A 144 -4.14 7.63 -3.91
N LEU A 145 -3.86 6.96 -5.04
CA LEU A 145 -2.87 7.40 -6.03
C LEU A 145 -3.48 7.70 -7.41
N PHE A 146 -4.68 7.23 -7.69
CA PHE A 146 -5.31 7.38 -9.00
C PHE A 146 -6.57 8.25 -8.91
N ARG A 147 -6.94 8.84 -10.05
CA ARG A 147 -8.23 9.51 -10.24
C ARG A 147 -9.27 8.41 -10.46
N GLY A 148 -10.39 8.51 -9.73
CA GLY A 148 -11.52 7.57 -9.81
C GLY A 148 -12.12 7.50 -11.20
#